data_AF-A0A534TND5-F1
#
_entry.id   AF-A0A534TND5-F1
#
_cell.length_a   1.000
_cell.length_b   1.000
_cell.length_c   1.000
_cell.angle_alpha   90.00
_cell.angle_beta   90.00
_cell.angle_gamma   90.00
#
_symmetry.space_group_name_H-M   'P 1'
#
loop_
_entity.id
_entity.type
_entity.pdbx_description
1 polymer ?
#
loop_
_entity_poly.entity_id
_entity_poly.type
_entity_poly.pdbx_seq_one_letter_code
_entity_poly.pdbx_strand_id
1 'polypeptide(L)'
;MTPDELEQKAERAVRRGELLVALEHFDAYLAQQPDDERIRTRMEAVRALLQPSEMVSRRRAEPEEADARAAPVSSAEVGEMHASSGRFAEAAESYERAVDADPQNVLLRERLEELRALAHPRRKADLGAGEKLEAVSAASVSAERSARAHAASFAPLPVARPLPREPKEMLEELLSRVRTGRRG
;
A
#
# COMPACT_ATOMS: atom_id res chain seq x y z
N MET A 1 -41.11 12.42 -19.70
CA MET A 1 -41.04 13.57 -18.76
C MET A 1 -40.74 14.79 -19.57
N THR A 2 -41.44 15.88 -19.29
CA THR A 2 -41.16 17.17 -19.93
C THR A 2 -39.84 17.74 -19.41
N PRO A 3 -39.18 18.65 -20.13
CA PRO A 3 -37.97 19.30 -19.63
C PRO A 3 -38.19 20.02 -18.30
N ASP A 4 -39.32 20.71 -18.13
CA ASP A 4 -39.67 21.39 -16.87
C ASP A 4 -39.78 20.42 -15.68
N GLU A 5 -40.31 19.21 -15.91
CA GLU A 5 -40.38 18.17 -14.87
C GLU A 5 -38.98 17.66 -14.49
N LEU A 6 -38.10 17.48 -15.48
CA LEU A 6 -36.72 17.04 -15.26
C LEU A 6 -35.93 18.07 -14.48
N GLU A 7 -36.06 19.35 -14.84
CA GLU A 7 -35.43 20.45 -14.11
C GLU A 7 -35.93 20.52 -12.66
N GLN A 8 -37.25 20.46 -12.44
CA GLN A 8 -37.81 20.47 -11.08
C GLN A 8 -37.34 19.28 -10.24
N LYS A 9 -37.18 18.10 -10.85
CA LYS A 9 -36.62 16.92 -10.17
C LYS A 9 -35.15 17.10 -9.85
N ALA A 10 -34.34 17.58 -10.80
CA ALA A 10 -32.93 17.88 -10.59
C ALA A 10 -32.75 18.88 -9.44
N GLU A 11 -33.45 20.00 -9.45
CA GLU A 11 -33.37 21.02 -8.40
C GLU A 11 -33.86 20.51 -7.04
N ARG A 12 -34.86 19.64 -7.01
CA ARG A 12 -35.29 18.98 -5.77
C ARG A 12 -34.21 18.05 -5.22
N ALA A 13 -33.54 17.28 -6.08
CA ALA A 13 -32.44 16.40 -5.69
C ALA A 13 -31.25 17.22 -5.15
N VAL A 14 -30.91 18.36 -5.78
CA VAL A 14 -29.87 19.28 -5.25
C VAL A 14 -30.23 19.76 -3.84
N ARG A 15 -31.47 20.21 -3.61
CA ARG A 15 -31.91 20.66 -2.27
C ARG A 15 -31.83 19.56 -1.20
N ARG A 16 -31.92 18.30 -1.59
CA ARG A 16 -31.81 17.14 -0.70
C ARG A 16 -30.37 16.64 -0.50
N GLY A 17 -29.41 17.19 -1.23
CA GLY A 17 -28.03 16.72 -1.24
C GLY A 17 -27.80 15.46 -2.09
N GLU A 18 -28.79 15.04 -2.88
CA GLU A 18 -28.72 13.89 -3.78
C GLU A 18 -28.02 14.30 -5.10
N LEU A 19 -26.77 14.75 -5.00
CA LEU A 19 -26.07 15.43 -6.10
C LEU A 19 -25.90 14.57 -7.34
N LEU A 20 -25.66 13.27 -7.19
CA LEU A 20 -25.55 12.33 -8.32
C LEU A 20 -26.88 12.17 -9.07
N VAL A 21 -27.99 12.02 -8.35
CA VAL A 21 -29.34 11.94 -8.92
C VAL A 21 -29.71 13.26 -9.62
N ALA A 22 -29.29 14.39 -9.06
CA ALA A 22 -29.47 15.68 -9.72
C ALA A 22 -28.74 15.75 -11.07
N LEU A 23 -27.50 15.23 -11.15
CA LEU A 23 -26.74 15.18 -12.40
C LEU A 23 -27.41 14.28 -13.44
N GLU A 24 -27.99 13.16 -13.05
CA GLU A 24 -28.74 12.29 -13.97
C GLU A 24 -29.97 13.00 -14.58
N HIS A 25 -30.70 13.75 -13.76
CA HIS A 25 -31.84 14.53 -14.24
C HIS A 25 -31.41 15.70 -15.13
N PHE A 26 -30.28 16.35 -14.85
CA PHE A 26 -29.70 17.39 -15.73
C PHE A 26 -29.18 16.80 -17.04
N ASP A 27 -28.50 15.64 -17.02
CA ASP A 27 -28.06 14.93 -18.22
C ASP A 27 -29.28 14.59 -19.10
N ALA A 28 -30.37 14.08 -18.51
CA ALA A 28 -31.62 13.78 -19.21
C ALA A 28 -32.33 15.04 -19.75
N TYR A 29 -32.23 16.17 -19.06
CA TYR A 29 -32.74 17.46 -19.55
C TYR A 29 -31.95 17.92 -20.78
N LEU A 30 -30.62 17.92 -20.70
CA LEU A 30 -29.74 18.37 -21.78
C LEU A 30 -29.80 17.44 -23.00
N ALA A 31 -30.18 16.16 -22.83
CA ALA A 31 -30.50 15.29 -23.94
C ALA A 31 -31.71 15.77 -24.77
N GLN A 32 -32.64 16.53 -24.16
CA GLN A 32 -33.80 17.11 -24.84
C GLN A 32 -33.55 18.55 -25.28
N GLN A 33 -32.81 19.32 -24.48
CA GLN A 33 -32.47 20.72 -24.74
C GLN A 33 -30.95 20.90 -24.66
N PRO A 34 -30.20 20.48 -25.71
CA PRO A 34 -28.76 20.42 -25.65
C PRO A 34 -28.12 21.79 -25.48
N ASP A 35 -28.77 22.86 -25.97
CA ASP A 35 -28.24 24.23 -26.05
C ASP A 35 -28.56 25.14 -24.85
N ASP A 36 -29.21 24.60 -23.81
CA ASP A 36 -29.54 25.39 -22.61
C ASP A 36 -28.32 25.58 -21.70
N GLU A 37 -27.60 26.68 -21.92
CA GLU A 37 -26.40 27.06 -21.17
C GLU A 37 -26.66 27.25 -19.67
N ARG A 38 -27.87 27.68 -19.29
CA ARG A 38 -28.23 27.87 -17.87
C ARG A 38 -28.15 26.54 -17.13
N ILE A 39 -28.63 25.47 -17.74
CA ILE A 39 -28.60 24.13 -17.14
C ILE A 39 -27.19 23.54 -17.16
N ARG A 40 -26.39 23.80 -18.20
CA ARG A 40 -24.96 23.41 -18.22
C ARG A 40 -24.19 24.05 -17.06
N THR A 41 -24.30 25.38 -16.91
CA THR A 41 -23.66 26.12 -15.81
C THR A 41 -24.12 25.59 -14.46
N ARG A 42 -25.43 25.32 -14.30
CA ARG A 42 -25.98 24.76 -13.06
C ARG A 42 -25.42 23.37 -12.77
N MET A 43 -25.33 22.51 -13.77
CA MET A 43 -24.78 21.16 -13.66
C MET A 43 -23.29 21.18 -13.30
N GLU A 44 -22.50 22.11 -13.84
CA GLU A 44 -21.10 22.30 -13.46
C GLU A 44 -20.96 22.74 -11.99
N ALA A 45 -21.80 23.67 -11.53
CA ALA A 45 -21.82 24.07 -10.12
C ALA A 45 -22.13 22.87 -9.19
N VAL A 46 -23.04 21.98 -9.59
CA VAL A 46 -23.33 20.75 -8.84
C VAL A 46 -22.15 19.78 -8.87
N ARG A 47 -21.47 19.62 -10.01
CA ARG A 47 -20.25 18.80 -10.12
C ARG A 47 -19.13 19.30 -9.21
N ALA A 48 -18.99 20.62 -9.06
CA ALA A 48 -17.99 21.22 -8.17
C ALA A 48 -18.24 20.94 -6.68
N LEU A 49 -19.47 20.59 -6.29
CA LEU A 49 -19.82 20.22 -4.91
C LEU A 49 -19.51 18.75 -4.59
N LEU A 50 -19.34 17.90 -5.59
CA LEU A 50 -18.99 16.49 -5.38
C LEU A 50 -17.51 16.34 -5.02
N GLN A 51 -17.22 15.46 -4.08
CA GLN A 51 -15.82 15.08 -3.83
C GLN A 51 -15.28 14.22 -4.98
N PRO A 52 -13.96 14.27 -5.27
CA PRO A 52 -13.37 13.46 -6.34
C PRO A 52 -13.69 11.96 -6.25
N SER A 53 -13.76 11.41 -5.03
CA SER A 53 -14.09 10.01 -4.79
C SER A 53 -15.51 9.64 -5.26
N GLU A 54 -16.49 10.54 -5.09
CA GLU A 54 -17.89 10.31 -5.46
C GLU A 54 -18.10 10.37 -6.99
N MET A 55 -17.32 11.22 -7.68
CA MET A 55 -17.31 11.28 -9.15
C MET A 55 -16.72 10.00 -9.77
N VAL A 56 -15.63 9.48 -9.19
CA VAL A 56 -14.99 8.24 -9.66
C VAL A 56 -15.91 7.03 -9.44
N SER A 57 -16.67 7.00 -8.35
CA SER A 57 -17.66 5.95 -8.08
C SER A 57 -18.70 5.83 -9.19
N ARG A 58 -19.20 6.95 -9.76
CA ARG A 58 -20.10 6.90 -10.94
C ARG A 58 -19.40 6.33 -12.19
N ARG A 59 -18.13 6.67 -12.42
CA ARG A 59 -17.38 6.13 -13.57
C ARG A 59 -17.10 4.63 -13.43
N ARG A 60 -17.06 4.12 -12.19
CA ARG A 60 -16.97 2.69 -11.88
C ARG A 60 -18.33 2.01 -11.73
N ALA A 61 -19.44 2.72 -11.88
CA ALA A 61 -20.77 2.16 -11.73
C ALA A 61 -21.26 1.49 -13.03
N GLU A 62 -20.64 0.37 -13.37
CA GLU A 62 -21.41 -0.81 -13.74
C GLU A 62 -21.49 -1.62 -12.45
N PRO A 63 -22.65 -1.70 -11.77
CA PRO A 63 -22.85 -2.79 -10.85
C PRO A 63 -22.95 -4.03 -11.73
N GLU A 64 -21.83 -4.71 -11.90
CA GLU A 64 -21.85 -6.15 -12.14
C GLU A 64 -22.82 -6.67 -11.07
N GLU A 65 -23.99 -7.12 -11.52
CA GLU A 65 -24.97 -7.77 -10.67
C GLU A 65 -24.18 -8.71 -9.78
N ALA A 66 -24.33 -8.56 -8.47
CA ALA A 66 -23.76 -9.51 -7.54
C ALA A 66 -24.35 -10.86 -7.91
N ASP A 67 -23.63 -11.60 -8.77
CA ASP A 67 -23.86 -13.00 -9.02
C ASP A 67 -23.46 -13.66 -7.72
N ALA A 68 -24.40 -13.65 -6.77
CA ALA A 68 -24.31 -14.25 -5.46
C ALA A 68 -24.37 -15.78 -5.56
N ARG A 69 -23.73 -16.36 -6.57
CA ARG A 69 -22.93 -17.55 -6.37
C ARG A 69 -21.55 -17.06 -5.96
N ALA A 70 -21.40 -16.79 -4.66
CA ALA A 70 -20.09 -16.71 -4.05
C ALA A 70 -19.29 -17.90 -4.58
N ALA A 71 -18.30 -17.63 -5.44
CA ALA A 71 -17.42 -18.66 -5.94
C ALA A 71 -16.90 -19.42 -4.70
N PRO A 72 -16.85 -20.76 -4.73
CA PRO A 72 -16.37 -21.51 -3.59
C PRO A 72 -15.00 -20.96 -3.22
N VAL A 73 -14.85 -20.50 -1.98
CA VAL A 73 -13.62 -19.90 -1.48
C VAL A 73 -12.47 -20.86 -1.77
N SER A 74 -11.50 -20.40 -2.54
CA SER A 74 -10.37 -21.22 -2.96
C SER A 74 -9.51 -21.60 -1.76
N SER A 75 -8.77 -22.70 -1.88
CA SER A 75 -7.88 -23.13 -0.80
C SER A 75 -6.80 -22.08 -0.47
N ALA A 76 -6.37 -21.28 -1.46
CA ALA A 76 -5.44 -20.18 -1.26
C ALA A 76 -6.05 -19.04 -0.43
N GLU A 77 -7.30 -18.65 -0.71
CA GLU A 77 -8.03 -17.63 0.06
C GLU A 77 -8.28 -18.08 1.51
N VAL A 78 -8.62 -19.36 1.71
CA VAL A 78 -8.69 -19.96 3.06
C VAL A 78 -7.33 -19.86 3.75
N GLY A 79 -6.24 -20.15 3.04
CA GLY A 79 -4.88 -20.01 3.55
C GLY A 79 -4.55 -18.58 3.99
N GLU A 80 -4.91 -17.56 3.22
CA GLU A 80 -4.70 -16.15 3.58
C GLU A 80 -5.54 -15.72 4.81
N MET A 81 -6.76 -16.23 4.96
CA MET A 81 -7.55 -15.99 6.18
C MET A 81 -6.89 -16.61 7.43
N HIS A 82 -6.27 -17.78 7.30
CA HIS A 82 -5.50 -18.37 8.38
C HIS A 82 -4.22 -17.57 8.66
N ALA A 83 -3.48 -17.17 7.62
CA ALA A 83 -2.24 -16.41 7.75
C ALA A 83 -2.45 -15.04 8.40
N SER A 84 -3.48 -14.30 7.99
CA SER A 84 -3.86 -13.02 8.58
C SER A 84 -4.29 -13.14 10.05
N SER A 85 -4.76 -14.33 10.46
CA SER A 85 -5.06 -14.66 11.86
C SER A 85 -3.85 -15.15 12.66
N GLY A 86 -2.65 -15.19 12.07
CA GLY A 86 -1.42 -15.71 12.69
C GLY A 86 -1.33 -17.24 12.77
N ARG A 87 -2.28 -17.95 12.15
CA ARG A 87 -2.37 -19.41 12.14
C ARG A 87 -1.57 -19.99 10.97
N PHE A 88 -0.25 -19.90 11.05
CA PHE A 88 0.65 -20.19 9.92
C PHE A 88 0.69 -21.67 9.54
N ALA A 89 0.49 -22.60 10.49
CA ALA A 89 0.45 -24.03 10.19
C ALA A 89 -0.79 -24.38 9.34
N GLU A 90 -1.96 -23.91 9.75
CA GLU A 90 -3.23 -24.12 9.04
C GLU A 90 -3.26 -23.37 7.69
N ALA A 91 -2.56 -22.23 7.62
CA ALA A 91 -2.35 -21.53 6.36
C ALA A 91 -1.50 -22.36 5.39
N ALA A 92 -0.41 -22.96 5.87
CA ALA A 92 0.45 -23.83 5.04
C ALA A 92 -0.33 -25.05 4.51
N GLU A 93 -1.13 -25.73 5.33
CA GLU A 93 -1.98 -26.85 4.89
C GLU A 93 -2.99 -26.45 3.80
N SER A 94 -3.50 -25.21 3.87
CA SER A 94 -4.43 -24.69 2.85
C SER A 94 -3.72 -24.34 1.55
N TYR A 95 -2.49 -23.83 1.63
CA TYR A 95 -1.64 -23.57 0.47
C TYR A 95 -1.09 -24.86 -0.15
N GLU A 96 -0.87 -25.93 0.60
CA GLU A 96 -0.54 -27.27 0.06
C GLU A 96 -1.64 -27.75 -0.90
N ARG A 97 -2.90 -27.68 -0.46
CA ARG A 97 -4.06 -28.01 -1.31
C ARG A 97 -4.16 -27.11 -2.55
N ALA A 98 -3.78 -25.84 -2.44
CA ALA A 98 -3.78 -24.92 -3.57
C ALA A 98 -2.67 -25.24 -4.59
N VAL A 99 -1.47 -25.61 -4.11
CA VAL A 99 -0.36 -26.06 -4.96
C VAL A 99 -0.67 -27.41 -5.60
N ASP A 100 -1.33 -28.33 -4.91
CA ASP A 100 -1.74 -29.61 -5.49
C ASP A 100 -2.74 -29.42 -6.64
N ALA A 101 -3.61 -28.41 -6.55
CA ALA A 101 -4.57 -28.06 -7.59
C ALA A 101 -3.93 -27.37 -8.80
N ASP A 102 -2.89 -26.55 -8.59
CA ASP A 102 -2.10 -25.92 -9.66
C ASP A 102 -0.59 -25.94 -9.35
N PRO A 103 0.10 -27.06 -9.67
CA PRO A 103 1.52 -27.22 -9.31
C PRO A 103 2.46 -26.29 -10.07
N GLN A 104 2.03 -25.77 -11.22
CA GLN A 104 2.86 -24.88 -12.05
C GLN A 104 2.88 -23.45 -11.51
N ASN A 105 1.90 -23.09 -10.68
CA ASN A 105 1.82 -21.78 -10.06
C ASN A 105 3.00 -21.50 -9.12
N VAL A 106 3.91 -20.64 -9.57
CA VAL A 106 5.11 -20.26 -8.81
C VAL A 106 4.71 -19.51 -7.54
N LEU A 107 3.72 -18.62 -7.62
CA LEU A 107 3.30 -17.78 -6.49
C LEU A 107 2.75 -18.61 -5.33
N LEU A 108 1.95 -19.64 -5.61
CA LEU A 108 1.42 -20.53 -4.57
C LEU A 108 2.54 -21.31 -3.86
N ARG A 109 3.58 -21.72 -4.60
CA ARG A 109 4.74 -22.43 -4.05
C ARG A 109 5.61 -21.53 -3.18
N GLU A 110 5.90 -20.31 -3.65
CA GLU A 110 6.64 -19.31 -2.87
C GLU A 110 5.91 -18.98 -1.57
N ARG A 111 4.59 -18.74 -1.66
CA ARG A 111 3.77 -18.43 -0.49
C ARG A 111 3.72 -19.59 0.51
N LEU A 112 3.64 -20.82 0.03
CA LEU A 112 3.71 -22.02 0.87
C LEU A 112 5.07 -22.12 1.61
N GLU A 113 6.18 -21.81 0.93
CA GLU A 113 7.51 -21.82 1.53
C GLU A 113 7.62 -20.78 2.67
N GLU A 114 7.14 -19.56 2.43
CA GLU A 114 7.08 -18.51 3.45
C GLU A 114 6.26 -18.95 4.68
N LEU A 115 5.06 -19.51 4.45
CA LEU A 115 4.18 -19.95 5.52
C LEU A 115 4.80 -21.09 6.34
N ARG A 116 5.51 -22.02 5.70
CA ARG A 116 6.26 -23.09 6.40
C ARG A 116 7.39 -22.52 7.25
N ALA A 117 8.11 -21.51 6.75
CA ALA A 117 9.16 -20.83 7.51
C ALA A 117 8.60 -20.06 8.73
N LEU A 118 7.40 -19.50 8.62
CA LEU A 118 6.70 -18.81 9.71
C LEU A 118 6.09 -19.79 10.73
N ALA A 119 5.56 -20.93 10.28
CA ALA A 119 5.00 -21.96 11.15
C ALA A 119 6.08 -22.68 11.97
N HIS A 120 7.25 -22.88 11.37
CA HIS A 120 8.42 -23.43 12.02
C HIS A 120 9.54 -22.40 11.96
N PRO A 121 9.48 -21.33 12.77
CA PRO A 121 10.57 -20.38 12.84
C PRO A 121 11.79 -21.20 13.19
N ARG A 122 12.74 -21.32 12.24
CA ARG A 122 13.99 -22.06 12.45
C ARG A 122 14.51 -21.56 13.79
N ARG A 123 14.50 -22.47 14.78
CA ARG A 123 15.00 -22.25 16.13
C ARG A 123 16.24 -21.39 15.97
N LYS A 124 16.25 -20.18 16.55
CA LYS A 124 17.37 -19.21 16.53
C LYS A 124 18.65 -20.00 16.32
N ALA A 125 19.41 -19.68 15.26
CA ALA A 125 20.65 -20.34 14.84
C ALA A 125 21.20 -21.23 15.95
N ASP A 126 21.21 -22.54 15.76
CA ASP A 126 21.64 -23.49 16.78
C ASP A 126 23.12 -23.24 17.11
N LEU A 127 23.38 -22.31 18.04
CA LEU A 127 24.69 -21.99 18.59
C LEU A 127 25.22 -23.16 19.46
N GLY A 128 24.46 -24.27 19.54
CA GLY A 128 24.83 -25.49 20.26
C GLY A 128 25.69 -26.46 19.45
N ALA A 129 25.75 -26.34 18.12
CA ALA A 129 26.67 -27.09 17.29
C ALA A 129 28.01 -26.37 17.13
N GLY A 130 28.58 -25.90 18.25
CA GLY A 130 29.99 -25.54 18.29
C GLY A 130 30.80 -26.82 18.18
N GLU A 131 31.33 -27.10 17.00
CA GLU A 131 32.41 -28.08 16.85
C GLU A 131 33.47 -27.72 17.90
N LYS A 132 33.77 -28.66 18.81
CA LYS A 132 34.82 -28.48 19.81
C LYS A 132 36.14 -28.39 19.05
N LEU A 133 36.54 -27.16 18.72
CA LEU A 133 37.87 -26.90 18.19
C LEU A 133 38.85 -27.22 19.30
N GLU A 134 39.58 -28.32 19.12
CA GLU A 134 40.77 -28.67 19.91
C GLU A 134 41.63 -27.41 20.06
N ALA A 135 41.91 -27.05 21.31
CA ALA A 135 42.69 -25.88 21.65
C ALA A 135 44.14 -26.08 21.21
N VAL A 136 44.45 -25.72 19.97
CA VAL A 136 45.83 -25.54 19.54
C VAL A 136 46.35 -24.28 20.23
N SER A 137 47.33 -24.51 21.12
CA SER A 137 48.08 -23.53 21.90
C SER A 137 48.24 -22.18 21.19
N ALA A 138 47.57 -21.16 21.72
CA ALA A 138 47.57 -19.79 21.24
C ALA A 138 48.84 -19.02 21.67
N ALA A 139 50.02 -19.57 21.43
CA ALA A 139 51.28 -18.93 21.82
C ALA A 139 51.94 -18.07 20.73
N SER A 140 51.45 -18.05 19.48
CA SER A 140 52.24 -17.40 18.40
C SER A 140 51.49 -16.63 17.31
N VAL A 141 50.16 -16.44 17.38
CA VAL A 141 49.41 -15.74 16.30
C VAL A 141 48.73 -14.44 16.76
N SER A 142 48.98 -13.97 17.98
CA SER A 142 48.29 -12.79 18.55
C SER A 142 48.82 -11.44 18.06
N ALA A 143 50.00 -11.37 17.44
CA ALA A 143 50.61 -10.08 17.10
C ALA A 143 50.14 -9.50 15.76
N GLU A 144 49.86 -10.33 14.76
CA GLU A 144 49.62 -9.83 13.39
C GLU A 144 48.15 -9.58 13.06
N ARG A 145 47.21 -10.30 13.71
CA ARG A 145 45.77 -10.06 13.49
C ARG A 145 45.22 -8.83 14.23
N SER A 146 45.83 -8.44 15.35
CA SER A 146 45.45 -7.21 16.07
C SER A 146 45.86 -5.93 15.33
N ALA A 147 46.88 -5.98 14.47
CA ALA A 147 47.34 -4.80 13.74
C ALA A 147 46.35 -4.31 12.68
N ARG A 148 45.47 -5.17 12.15
CA ARG A 148 44.48 -4.77 11.13
C ARG A 148 43.12 -4.33 11.70
N ALA A 149 42.81 -4.65 12.96
CA ALA A 149 41.59 -4.18 13.61
C ALA A 149 41.69 -2.71 14.06
N HIS A 150 42.90 -2.20 14.31
CA HIS A 150 43.12 -0.80 14.71
C HIS A 150 43.17 0.19 13.54
N ALA A 151 43.11 -0.27 12.28
CA ALA A 151 43.04 0.60 11.11
C ALA A 151 41.63 1.15 10.81
N ALA A 152 40.60 0.63 11.48
CA ALA A 152 39.26 1.21 11.43
C ALA A 152 39.16 2.34 12.46
N SER A 153 39.77 3.49 12.14
CA SER A 153 39.44 4.74 12.82
C SER A 153 38.01 5.09 12.45
N PHE A 154 37.06 4.79 13.35
CA PHE A 154 35.76 5.44 13.33
C PHE A 154 35.99 6.87 13.78
N ALA A 155 36.34 7.74 12.82
CA ALA A 155 36.30 9.17 13.06
C ALA A 155 34.89 9.49 13.58
N PRO A 156 34.75 10.15 14.74
CA PRO A 156 33.44 10.55 15.22
C PRO A 156 32.79 11.40 14.12
N LEU A 157 31.59 11.00 13.70
CA LEU A 157 30.82 11.82 12.76
C LEU A 157 30.72 13.23 13.37
N PRO A 158 31.02 14.29 12.59
CA PRO A 158 30.96 15.64 13.12
C PRO A 158 29.56 15.85 13.68
N VAL A 159 29.48 16.21 14.96
CA VAL A 159 28.20 16.53 15.61
C VAL A 159 27.54 17.63 14.78
N ALA A 160 26.43 17.30 14.13
CA ALA A 160 25.74 18.23 13.26
C ALA A 160 25.35 19.47 14.07
N ARG A 161 25.71 20.67 13.60
CA ARG A 161 25.31 21.91 14.26
C ARG A 161 23.79 21.95 14.35
N PRO A 162 23.23 22.28 15.53
CA PRO A 162 21.79 22.35 15.73
C PRO A 162 21.17 23.34 14.76
N LEU A 163 19.98 23.00 14.24
CA LEU A 163 19.26 23.85 13.31
C LEU A 163 18.67 25.08 14.05
N PRO A 164 18.60 26.24 13.38
CA PRO A 164 17.89 27.40 13.92
C PRO A 164 16.40 27.07 14.14
N ARG A 165 15.77 27.75 15.12
CA ARG A 165 14.34 27.58 15.42
C ARG A 165 13.43 28.38 14.50
N GLU A 166 13.96 29.44 13.89
CA GLU A 166 13.22 30.27 12.94
C GLU A 166 13.07 29.56 11.59
N PRO A 167 11.84 29.41 11.04
CA PRO A 167 11.60 28.60 9.85
C PRO A 167 12.40 29.03 8.61
N LYS A 168 12.56 30.34 8.43
CA LYS A 168 13.29 30.91 7.28
C LYS A 168 14.77 30.58 7.35
N GLU A 169 15.38 30.76 8.52
CA GLU A 169 16.80 30.49 8.76
C GLU A 169 17.11 28.99 8.68
N MET A 170 16.20 28.15 9.18
CA MET A 170 16.31 26.69 9.05
C MET A 170 16.31 26.25 7.58
N LEU A 171 15.42 26.83 6.77
CA LEU A 171 15.35 26.52 5.34
C LEU A 171 16.62 26.96 4.60
N GLU A 172 17.14 28.14 4.89
CA GLU A 172 18.40 28.65 4.29
C GLU A 172 19.59 27.75 4.63
N GLU A 173 19.71 27.30 5.88
CA GLU A 173 20.76 26.39 6.34
C GLU A 173 20.67 25.00 5.67
N LEU A 174 19.47 24.44 5.54
CA LEU A 174 19.27 23.15 4.87
C LEU A 174 19.61 23.21 3.38
N LEU A 175 19.18 24.27 2.69
CA LEU A 175 19.50 24.48 1.28
C LEU A 175 21.01 24.67 1.04
N SER A 176 21.70 25.35 1.97
CA SER A 176 23.16 25.48 1.95
C SER A 176 23.84 24.11 2.06
N ARG A 177 23.43 23.27 3.01
CA ARG A 177 23.99 21.92 3.22
C ARG A 177 23.81 20.99 2.02
N VAL A 178 22.65 21.05 1.35
CA VAL A 178 22.39 20.25 0.14
C VAL A 178 23.28 20.69 -1.03
N ARG A 179 23.55 21.98 -1.16
CA ARG A 179 24.42 22.53 -2.20
C ARG A 179 25.90 22.16 -1.97
N THR A 180 26.35 22.16 -0.72
CA THR A 180 27.74 21.82 -0.37
C THR A 180 28.00 20.31 -0.35
N GLY A 181 27.02 19.50 0.07
CA GLY A 181 27.12 18.03 0.09
C GLY A 181 27.04 17.35 -1.29
N ARG A 182 26.59 18.05 -2.34
CA ARG A 182 26.52 17.52 -3.72
C ARG A 182 27.82 17.69 -4.53
N ARG A 183 28.85 18.35 -3.99
CA ARG A 183 30.19 18.40 -4.60
C ARG A 183 31.05 17.29 -3.99
N GLY A 184 30.78 16.06 -4.41
CA GLY A 184 31.62 14.89 -4.23
C GLY A 184 31.74 14.18 -5.57
#